data_AF-B6UIK9-F1
#
_entry.id   AF-B6UIK9-F1
#
_cell.length_a   1.000
_cell.length_b   1.000
_cell.length_c   1.000
_cell.angle_alpha   90.00
_cell.angle_beta   90.00
_cell.angle_gamma   90.00
#
_symmetry.space_group_name_H-M   'P 1'
#
loop_
_entity.id
_entity.type
_entity.pdbx_description
1 polymer ?
#
loop_
_entity_poly.entity_id
_entity_poly.type
_entity_poly.pdbx_seq_one_letter_code
_entity_poly.pdbx_strand_id
1 'polypeptide(L)'
;MANPEKLMNQIFDLKFTSKSLQRQARKCEKEEKEQKLKVKKAIEKGNMDGARIYAENAIPAAKDKEKVDEDDLSRRLAELKARG
;
A
#
# COMPACT_ATOMS: atom_id res chain seq x y z
N MET A 1 -9.25 -32.19 13.99
CA MET A 1 -10.26 -31.13 14.17
C MET A 1 -9.55 -29.80 13.96
N ALA A 2 -10.03 -28.94 13.06
CA ALA A 2 -9.46 -27.61 12.86
C ALA A 2 -9.58 -26.83 14.18
N ASN A 3 -8.48 -26.23 14.65
CA ASN A 3 -8.46 -25.54 15.93
C ASN A 3 -8.97 -24.09 15.73
N PRO A 4 -10.18 -23.74 16.18
CA PRO A 4 -10.84 -22.47 15.85
C PRO A 4 -10.08 -21.24 16.34
N GLU A 5 -9.33 -21.35 17.45
CA GLU A 5 -8.45 -20.29 17.96
C GLU A 5 -7.32 -19.95 16.98
N LYS A 6 -6.69 -20.98 16.39
CA LYS A 6 -5.60 -20.80 15.43
C LYS A 6 -6.10 -20.09 14.17
N LEU A 7 -7.29 -20.45 13.70
CA LEU A 7 -7.95 -19.81 12.56
C LEU A 7 -8.30 -18.35 12.86
N MET A 8 -8.81 -18.04 14.06
CA MET A 8 -9.08 -16.66 14.48
C MET A 8 -7.81 -15.79 14.53
N ASN A 9 -6.69 -16.32 15.03
CA ASN A 9 -5.44 -15.57 15.09
C ASN A 9 -4.91 -15.25 13.69
N GLN A 10 -4.90 -16.24 12.78
CA GLN A 10 -4.49 -16.00 11.38
C GLN A 10 -5.38 -14.98 10.69
N ILE A 11 -6.69 -15.02 10.95
CA ILE A 11 -7.66 -14.03 10.48
C ILE A 11 -7.32 -12.62 11.01
N PHE A 12 -6.95 -12.50 12.28
CA PHE A 12 -6.58 -11.22 12.88
C PHE A 12 -5.29 -10.66 12.27
N ASP A 13 -4.27 -11.51 12.12
CA ASP A 13 -2.99 -11.14 11.52
C ASP A 13 -3.14 -10.69 10.07
N LEU A 14 -3.98 -11.39 9.29
CA LEU A 14 -4.29 -11.01 7.91
C LEU A 14 -5.00 -9.66 7.83
N LYS A 15 -5.97 -9.40 8.71
CA LYS A 15 -6.65 -8.10 8.78
C LYS A 15 -5.71 -6.98 9.18
N PHE A 16 -4.84 -7.23 10.16
CA PHE A 16 -3.87 -6.24 10.62
C PHE A 16 -2.86 -5.90 9.52
N THR A 17 -2.32 -6.94 8.86
CA THR A 17 -1.39 -6.79 7.74
C THR A 17 -2.03 -6.04 6.58
N SER A 18 -3.27 -6.37 6.20
CA SER A 18 -4.03 -5.65 5.17
C SER A 18 -4.17 -4.16 5.49
N LYS A 19 -4.55 -3.81 6.71
CA LYS A 19 -4.64 -2.40 7.15
C LYS A 19 -3.29 -1.68 7.11
N SER A 20 -2.22 -2.37 7.51
CA SER A 20 -0.86 -1.81 7.46
C SER A 20 -0.43 -1.54 6.01
N LEU A 21 -0.64 -2.51 5.12
CA LEU A 21 -0.33 -2.38 3.69
C LEU A 21 -1.14 -1.25 3.03
N GLN A 22 -2.42 -1.10 3.36
CA GLN A 22 -3.24 -0.01 2.83
C GLN A 22 -2.73 1.38 3.28
N ARG A 23 -2.29 1.51 4.54
CA ARG A 23 -1.67 2.75 5.05
C ARG A 23 -0.36 3.05 4.34
N GLN A 24 0.47 2.03 4.13
CA GLN A 24 1.73 2.16 3.40
C GLN A 24 1.48 2.58 1.95
N ALA A 25 0.52 1.97 1.26
CA ALA A 25 0.13 2.35 -0.09
C ALA A 25 -0.30 3.82 -0.18
N ARG A 26 -1.17 4.29 0.73
CA ARG A 26 -1.58 5.71 0.80
C ARG A 26 -0.40 6.65 1.09
N LYS A 27 0.57 6.22 1.89
CA LYS A 27 1.78 6.98 2.18
C LYS A 27 2.67 7.09 0.93
N CYS A 28 2.90 5.97 0.24
CA CYS A 28 3.64 5.93 -1.01
C CYS A 28 2.99 6.81 -2.09
N GLU A 29 1.66 6.79 -2.24
CA GLU A 29 0.95 7.67 -3.18
C GLU A 29 1.16 9.16 -2.90
N LYS A 30 1.23 9.55 -1.62
CA LYS A 30 1.50 10.94 -1.22
C LYS A 30 2.95 11.32 -1.52
N GLU A 31 3.89 10.47 -1.13
CA GLU A 31 5.32 10.67 -1.36
C GLU A 31 5.63 10.76 -2.85
N GLU A 32 5.01 9.92 -3.69
CA GLU A 32 5.16 9.98 -5.15
C GLU A 32 4.70 11.32 -5.73
N LYS A 33 3.54 11.82 -5.28
CA LYS A 33 3.02 13.14 -5.72
C LYS A 33 3.95 14.27 -5.29
N GLU A 34 4.48 14.22 -4.08
CA GLU A 34 5.44 15.21 -3.58
C GLU A 34 6.76 15.19 -4.35
N GLN A 35 7.33 14.00 -4.61
CA GLN A 35 8.57 13.88 -5.37
C GLN A 35 8.38 14.37 -6.81
N LYS A 36 7.27 14.02 -7.47
CA LYS A 36 6.93 14.56 -8.79
C LYS A 36 6.84 16.09 -8.81
N LEU A 37 6.28 16.70 -7.76
CA LEU A 37 6.24 18.16 -7.63
C LEU A 37 7.64 18.76 -7.44
N LYS A 38 8.48 18.12 -6.61
CA LYS A 38 9.88 18.53 -6.37
C LYS A 38 10.71 18.45 -7.66
N VAL A 39 10.54 17.39 -8.46
CA VAL A 39 11.17 17.27 -9.79
C VAL A 39 10.77 18.45 -10.68
N LYS A 40 9.48 18.73 -10.83
CA LYS A 40 9.00 19.85 -11.66
C LYS A 40 9.60 21.19 -11.21
N LYS A 41 9.56 21.48 -9.91
CA LYS A 41 10.13 22.71 -9.35
C LYS A 41 11.64 22.80 -9.54
N ALA A 42 12.36 21.69 -9.46
CA ALA A 42 13.81 21.66 -9.65
C ALA A 42 14.19 21.93 -11.12
N ILE A 43 13.44 21.35 -12.06
CA ILE A 43 13.60 21.61 -13.51
C ILE A 43 13.32 23.08 -13.82
N GLU A 44 12.21 23.64 -13.34
CA GLU A 44 11.85 25.06 -13.56
C GLU A 44 12.91 26.03 -13.04
N LYS A 45 13.59 25.67 -11.95
CA LYS A 45 14.68 26.45 -11.36
C LYS A 45 16.04 26.23 -12.03
N GLY A 46 16.13 25.38 -13.05
CA GLY A 46 17.38 25.01 -13.71
C GLY A 46 18.31 24.11 -12.87
N ASN A 47 17.83 23.57 -11.75
CA ASN A 47 18.59 22.66 -10.90
C ASN A 47 18.40 21.21 -11.37
N MET A 48 19.09 20.85 -12.46
CA MET A 48 19.00 19.54 -13.10
C MET A 48 19.51 18.40 -12.21
N ASP A 49 20.52 18.65 -11.37
CA ASP A 49 21.04 17.64 -10.44
C ASP A 49 20.05 17.33 -9.33
N GLY A 50 19.41 18.36 -8.76
CA GLY A 50 18.31 18.19 -7.81
C GLY A 50 17.12 17.47 -8.43
N ALA A 51 16.79 17.78 -9.70
CA ALA A 51 15.74 17.09 -10.42
C ALA A 51 16.04 15.60 -10.62
N ARG A 52 17.30 15.23 -10.91
CA ARG A 52 17.73 13.84 -11.07
C ARG A 52 17.60 13.06 -9.75
N ILE A 53 18.03 13.64 -8.64
CA ILE A 53 17.90 13.04 -7.30
C ILE A 53 16.42 12.85 -6.93
N TYR A 54 15.55 13.85 -7.16
CA TYR A 54 14.12 13.70 -6.87
C TYR A 54 13.43 12.72 -7.82
N ALA A 55 13.90 12.57 -9.06
CA ALA A 55 13.37 11.62 -10.02
C ALA A 55 13.76 10.18 -9.68
N GLU A 56 14.99 9.94 -9.22
CA GLU A 56 15.42 8.64 -8.68
C GLU A 56 14.59 8.25 -7.46
N ASN A 57 14.28 9.20 -6.57
CA ASN A 57 13.38 9.00 -5.45
C ASN A 57 11.90 8.90 -5.84
N ALA A 58 11.54 9.25 -7.09
CA ALA A 58 10.19 9.13 -7.64
C ALA A 58 9.97 7.82 -8.40
N ILE A 59 10.98 6.93 -8.49
CA ILE A 59 10.86 5.64 -9.17
C ILE A 59 9.67 4.87 -8.58
N PRO A 60 8.71 4.46 -9.41
CA PRO A 60 7.34 4.31 -8.96
C PRO A 60 7.08 2.92 -8.37
N ALA A 61 6.30 2.91 -7.30
CA ALA A 61 5.42 1.81 -6.89
C ALA A 61 4.31 1.52 -7.95
N ALA A 62 4.63 1.62 -9.24
CA ALA A 62 3.71 1.40 -10.36
C ALA A 62 3.30 -0.07 -10.53
N LYS A 63 3.85 -0.99 -9.73
CA LYS A 63 3.54 -2.42 -9.83
C LYS A 63 2.35 -2.87 -8.99
N ASP A 64 1.96 -2.11 -7.96
CA ASP A 64 0.98 -2.60 -6.98
C ASP A 64 -0.25 -1.70 -6.91
N LYS A 65 -0.90 -1.46 -8.06
CA LYS A 65 -2.28 -0.92 -8.07
C LYS A 65 -3.31 -2.05 -8.05
N GLU A 66 -3.09 -3.09 -7.26
CA GLU A 66 -4.18 -3.94 -6.85
C GLU A 66 -4.79 -3.30 -5.59
N LYS A 67 -5.85 -2.51 -5.78
CA LYS A 67 -6.65 -2.02 -4.66
C LYS A 67 -7.36 -3.24 -4.07
N VAL A 68 -6.74 -3.88 -3.09
CA VAL A 68 -7.42 -4.88 -2.29
C VAL A 68 -8.32 -4.12 -1.31
N ASP A 69 -9.60 -4.00 -1.65
CA ASP A 69 -10.58 -3.37 -0.78
C ASP A 69 -10.74 -4.21 0.50
N GLU A 70 -10.59 -3.56 1.66
CA GLU A 70 -10.72 -4.18 3.00
C GLU A 70 -12.06 -4.90 3.16
N ASP A 71 -13.09 -4.39 2.49
CA ASP A 71 -14.43 -4.96 2.47
C ASP A 71 -14.48 -6.31 1.75
N ASP A 72 -13.71 -6.51 0.67
CA ASP A 72 -13.70 -7.77 -0.09
C ASP A 72 -13.00 -8.89 0.71
N LEU A 73 -11.89 -8.54 1.40
CA LEU A 73 -11.24 -9.43 2.35
C LEU A 73 -12.14 -9.77 3.54
N SER A 74 -12.85 -8.78 4.09
CA SER A 74 -13.77 -8.99 5.21
C SER A 74 -14.94 -9.89 4.84
N ARG A 75 -15.46 -9.77 3.60
CA ARG A 75 -16.53 -10.62 3.06
C ARG A 75 -16.08 -12.07 2.88
N ARG A 76 -14.94 -12.29 2.21
CA ARG A 76 -14.35 -13.64 2.03
C ARG A 76 -14.05 -14.33 3.36
N LEU A 77 -13.64 -13.54 4.35
CA LEU A 77 -13.31 -14.05 5.68
C LEU A 77 -14.55 -14.36 6.52
N ALA A 78 -15.66 -13.64 6.30
CA ALA A 78 -16.97 -14.00 6.86
C ALA A 78 -17.49 -15.31 6.24
N GLU A 79 -17.30 -15.52 4.94
CA GLU A 79 -17.65 -16.79 4.27
C GLU A 79 -16.82 -17.97 4.79
N LEU A 80 -15.52 -17.77 5.04
CA LEU A 80 -14.65 -18.80 5.62
C LEU A 80 -15.07 -19.18 7.05
N LYS A 81 -15.58 -18.22 7.83
CA LYS A 81 -16.13 -18.48 9.17
C LYS A 81 -17.48 -19.21 9.15
N ALA A 82 -18.26 -19.07 8.07
CA ALA A 82 -19.56 -19.72 7.93
C ALA A 82 -19.48 -21.16 7.37
N ARG A 83 -18.33 -21.55 6.84
CA ARG A 83 -18.07 -22.87 6.22
C ARG A 83 -17.41 -23.89 7.15
N GLY A 84 -17.08 -23.52 8.39
CA GLY A 84 -16.56 -24.41 9.43
C GLY A 84 -17.50 -24.47 10.61
#